data_AF-A0A1B7NBM2-F1
#
_entry.id   AF-A0A1B7NBM2-F1
#
_cell.length_a   1.000
_cell.length_b   1.000
_cell.length_c   1.000
_cell.angle_alpha   90.00
_cell.angle_beta   90.00
_cell.angle_gamma   90.00
#
_symmetry.space_group_name_H-M   'P 1'
#
loop_
_entity.id
_entity.type
_entity.pdbx_description
1 polymer ?
#
loop_
_entity_poly.entity_id
_entity_poly.type
_entity_poly.pdbx_seq_one_letter_code
_entity_poly.pdbx_strand_id
1 'polypeptide(L)'
;MTRTSRATFPRAIIRDRSESKSGLDKSIRKNGGGQHNWGSIKDEAYLEAAWREDERVELEEAAAEQQGDNFPKKPILEKRANSFTEEDRESARQFRKNALKGQDIDLSAIARTSSAVSTSPPNRSSPVTITGSAEVRRFLCKWHGT
;
A
#
# COMPACT_ATOMS: atom_id res chain seq x y z
N MET A 1 -6.88 -3.73 19.35
CA MET A 1 -6.27 -2.98 20.47
C MET A 1 -7.39 -2.49 21.37
N THR A 2 -7.54 -3.01 22.58
CA THR A 2 -8.62 -2.65 23.50
C THR A 2 -8.15 -1.58 24.48
N ARG A 3 -8.87 -0.45 24.58
CA ARG A 3 -8.61 0.58 25.59
C ARG A 3 -9.10 0.08 26.95
N THR A 4 -8.21 0.02 27.94
CA THR A 4 -8.56 -0.38 29.31
C THR A 4 -9.24 0.77 30.05
N SER A 5 -9.94 0.50 31.16
CA SER A 5 -10.50 1.57 32.01
C SER A 5 -9.45 2.59 32.45
N ARG A 6 -8.19 2.15 32.61
CA ARG A 6 -7.04 3.03 32.90
C ARG A 6 -6.67 3.99 31.77
N ALA A 7 -7.00 3.66 30.52
CA ALA A 7 -6.78 4.55 29.38
C ALA A 7 -7.76 5.75 29.35
N THR A 8 -8.83 5.71 30.15
CA THR A 8 -9.81 6.81 30.24
C THR A 8 -9.43 7.89 31.25
N PHE A 9 -8.40 7.68 32.07
CA PHE A 9 -7.95 8.71 33.02
C PHE A 9 -7.44 9.95 32.26
N PRO A 10 -7.74 11.18 32.71
CA PRO A 10 -7.34 12.40 32.01
C PRO A 10 -5.83 12.47 31.74
N ARG A 11 -5.00 12.05 32.71
CA ARG A 11 -3.54 11.99 32.55
C ARG A 11 -3.06 10.97 31.52
N ALA A 12 -3.82 9.89 31.31
CA ALA A 12 -3.51 8.90 30.29
C ALA A 12 -3.84 9.47 28.90
N ILE A 13 -4.99 10.12 28.75
CA ILE A 13 -5.40 10.77 27.50
C ILE A 13 -4.40 11.84 27.09
N ILE A 14 -3.97 12.71 28.01
CA ILE A 14 -2.97 13.76 27.73
C ILE A 14 -1.64 13.16 27.23
N ARG A 15 -1.24 12.00 27.75
CA ARG A 15 0.02 11.34 27.36
C ARG A 15 -0.10 10.49 26.08
N ASP A 16 -1.31 10.05 25.74
CA ASP A 16 -1.62 9.30 24.50
C ASP A 16 -1.66 10.22 23.28
N ARG A 17 -1.75 11.54 23.51
CA ARG A 17 -1.60 12.53 22.43
C ARG A 17 -0.17 12.45 21.91
N SER A 18 -0.01 12.48 20.59
CA SER A 18 1.28 12.52 19.88
C SER A 18 2.06 13.83 20.09
N GLU A 19 1.73 14.58 21.14
CA GLU A 19 2.36 15.83 21.53
C GLU A 19 3.78 15.59 22.05
N SER A 20 4.70 16.48 21.69
CA SER A 20 6.09 16.36 22.07
C SER A 20 6.30 16.73 23.53
N LYS A 21 6.94 15.83 24.31
CA LYS A 21 7.34 16.12 25.70
C LYS A 21 8.48 17.15 25.81
N SER A 22 9.16 17.44 24.71
CA SER A 22 10.34 18.31 24.66
C SER A 22 10.00 19.78 24.45
N GLY A 23 8.73 20.15 24.29
CA GLY A 23 8.31 21.53 23.98
C GLY A 23 8.72 22.04 22.59
N LEU A 24 9.48 21.24 21.83
CA LEU A 24 9.86 21.54 20.46
C LEU A 24 8.77 21.03 19.51
N ASP A 25 8.32 21.88 18.61
CA ASP A 25 7.41 21.47 17.55
C ASP A 25 8.09 20.42 16.64
N LYS A 26 7.40 19.30 16.44
CA LYS A 26 7.85 18.20 15.58
C LYS A 26 7.13 18.17 14.25
N SER A 27 6.20 19.10 14.01
CA SER A 27 5.33 19.14 12.83
C SER A 27 6.15 18.99 11.55
N ILE A 28 7.13 19.86 11.33
CA ILE A 28 8.01 19.81 10.16
C ILE A 28 9.40 20.34 10.52
N ARG A 29 10.41 19.46 10.52
CA ARG A 29 11.81 19.89 10.70
C ARG A 29 12.30 20.61 9.44
N LYS A 30 12.85 21.82 9.61
CA LYS A 30 13.46 22.61 8.52
C LYS A 30 12.52 22.84 7.32
N ASN A 31 11.21 22.96 7.57
CA ASN A 31 10.18 23.14 6.53
C ASN A 31 10.20 22.06 5.43
N GLY A 32 10.62 20.84 5.77
CA GLY A 32 10.68 19.72 4.81
C GLY A 32 11.93 19.75 3.93
N GLY A 33 12.79 20.76 4.08
CA GLY A 33 14.06 20.85 3.35
C GLY A 33 15.15 19.96 3.93
N GLY A 34 15.97 19.36 3.06
CA GLY A 34 17.15 18.57 3.41
C GLY A 34 17.09 17.12 2.93
N GLN A 35 18.26 16.45 2.90
CA GLN A 35 18.46 15.14 2.27
C GLN A 35 17.54 14.00 2.76
N HIS A 36 17.10 14.06 4.01
CA HIS A 36 16.26 13.01 4.62
C HIS A 36 14.83 13.49 4.92
N ASN A 37 14.43 14.62 4.34
CA ASN A 37 13.07 15.13 4.45
C ASN A 37 12.32 14.93 3.13
N TRP A 38 11.00 15.12 3.17
CA TRP A 38 10.09 14.82 2.06
C TRP A 38 10.03 15.92 0.99
N GLY A 39 10.93 16.90 1.03
CA GLY A 39 10.89 18.08 0.18
C GLY A 39 10.30 19.30 0.88
N SER A 40 10.72 20.47 0.42
CA SER A 40 10.29 21.77 0.94
C SER A 40 9.25 22.37 -0.01
N ILE A 41 8.19 22.95 0.57
CA ILE A 41 7.14 23.66 -0.19
C ILE A 41 7.70 24.74 -1.11
N LYS A 42 8.83 25.36 -0.73
CA LYS A 42 9.45 26.43 -1.53
C LYS A 42 10.03 25.95 -2.85
N ASP A 43 10.43 24.67 -2.90
CA ASP A 43 11.13 24.10 -4.04
C ASP A 43 10.15 23.41 -5.00
N GLU A 44 8.88 23.24 -4.61
CA GLU A 44 7.85 22.52 -5.38
C GLU A 44 7.68 23.07 -6.80
N ALA A 45 7.59 24.40 -6.96
CA ALA A 45 7.41 25.01 -8.28
C ALA A 45 8.57 24.71 -9.25
N TYR A 46 9.81 24.63 -8.74
CA TYR A 46 10.97 24.29 -9.55
C TYR A 46 10.98 22.80 -9.90
N LEU A 47 10.68 21.94 -8.92
CA LEU A 47 10.62 20.49 -9.12
C LEU A 47 9.53 20.10 -10.12
N GLU A 48 8.36 20.72 -10.07
CA GLU A 48 7.28 20.50 -11.04
C GLU A 48 7.68 20.92 -12.47
N ALA A 49 8.44 22.00 -12.61
CA ALA A 49 8.93 22.45 -13.92
C ALA A 49 10.01 21.50 -14.47
N ALA A 50 10.94 21.06 -13.61
CA ALA A 50 11.97 20.10 -13.98
C ALA A 50 11.37 18.76 -14.41
N TRP A 51 10.39 18.23 -13.66
CA TRP A 51 9.73 16.98 -14.01
C TRP A 51 8.99 17.03 -15.34
N ARG A 52 8.33 18.15 -15.66
CA ARG A 52 7.69 18.33 -16.96
C ARG A 52 8.69 18.32 -18.12
N GLU A 53 9.89 18.86 -17.88
CA GLU A 53 10.95 18.85 -18.88
C GLU A 53 11.54 17.45 -19.03
N ASP A 54 11.81 16.75 -17.92
CA ASP A 54 12.30 15.37 -17.92
C ASP A 54 11.32 14.43 -18.63
N GLU A 55 10.01 14.53 -18.35
CA GLU A 55 8.96 13.75 -19.03
C GLU A 55 8.94 14.03 -20.54
N ARG A 56 9.14 15.30 -20.94
CA ARG A 56 9.18 15.69 -22.35
C ARG A 56 10.37 15.05 -23.07
N VAL A 57 11.54 15.08 -22.45
CA VAL A 57 12.75 14.45 -22.99
C VAL A 57 12.58 12.93 -23.06
N GLU A 58 12.05 12.28 -22.02
CA GLU A 58 11.81 10.84 -22.01
C GLU A 58 10.81 10.43 -23.11
N LEU A 59 9.76 11.23 -23.35
CA LEU A 59 8.82 10.98 -24.45
C LEU A 59 9.44 11.15 -25.83
N GLU A 60 10.31 12.15 -26.01
CA GLU A 60 11.02 12.37 -27.27
C GLU A 60 12.03 11.24 -27.53
N GLU A 61 12.79 10.83 -26.51
CA GLU A 61 13.69 9.68 -26.58
C GLU A 61 12.94 8.38 -26.88
N ALA A 62 11.81 8.14 -26.21
CA ALA A 62 10.96 6.98 -26.48
C ALA A 62 10.38 6.99 -27.91
N ALA A 63 10.04 8.16 -28.45
CA ALA A 63 9.58 8.31 -29.84
C ALA A 63 10.73 8.06 -30.83
N ALA A 64 11.95 8.50 -30.53
CA ALA A 64 13.13 8.24 -31.34
C ALA A 64 13.54 6.75 -31.31
N GLU A 65 13.45 6.08 -30.15
CA GLU A 65 13.66 4.64 -30.01
C GLU A 65 12.65 3.82 -30.83
N GLN A 66 11.41 4.29 -31.00
CA GLN A 66 10.42 3.61 -31.85
C GLN A 66 10.70 3.73 -33.35
N GLN A 67 11.48 4.73 -33.78
CA GLN A 67 11.84 4.93 -35.20
C GLN A 67 13.14 4.23 -35.59
N GLY A 68 13.94 3.76 -34.63
CA GLY A 68 15.13 2.95 -34.87
C GLY A 68 14.78 1.47 -35.06
N ASP A 69 14.51 1.05 -36.30
CA ASP A 69 14.40 -0.36 -36.70
C ASP A 69 15.76 -1.10 -36.53
N ASN A 70 16.18 -1.38 -35.29
CA ASN A 70 17.20 -2.39 -34.95
C ASN A 70 17.32 -2.71 -33.45
N PHE A 71 16.23 -2.62 -32.68
CA PHE A 71 16.24 -3.15 -31.32
C PHE A 71 16.00 -4.67 -31.33
N PRO A 72 16.82 -5.49 -30.64
CA PRO A 72 16.44 -6.87 -30.39
C PRO A 72 15.11 -6.83 -29.62
N LYS A 73 14.05 -7.40 -30.22
CA LYS A 73 12.74 -7.52 -29.58
C LYS A 73 12.94 -8.03 -28.16
N LYS A 74 12.75 -7.15 -27.16
CA LYS A 74 12.56 -7.56 -25.77
C LYS A 74 11.50 -8.67 -25.85
N PRO A 75 11.77 -9.90 -25.37
CA PRO A 75 10.80 -10.98 -25.51
C PRO A 75 9.50 -10.47 -24.91
N ILE A 76 8.45 -10.44 -25.73
CA ILE A 76 7.09 -10.20 -25.25
C ILE A 76 6.89 -11.28 -24.20
N LEU A 77 6.97 -10.89 -22.93
CA LEU A 77 6.51 -11.71 -21.83
C LEU A 77 4.99 -11.72 -22.00
N GLU A 78 4.52 -12.62 -22.86
CA GLU A 78 3.15 -13.06 -22.81
C GLU A 78 2.88 -13.35 -21.33
N LYS A 79 1.97 -12.58 -20.73
CA LYS A 79 1.39 -12.95 -19.44
C LYS A 79 0.78 -14.32 -19.68
N ARG A 80 1.54 -15.39 -19.40
CA ARG A 80 1.09 -16.76 -19.52
C ARG A 80 -0.18 -16.84 -18.69
N ALA A 81 -1.32 -16.88 -19.36
CA ALA A 81 -2.57 -17.20 -18.71
C ALA A 81 -2.37 -18.60 -18.12
N ASN A 82 -2.42 -18.68 -16.78
CA ASN A 82 -2.26 -19.90 -16.01
C ASN A 82 -3.36 -20.91 -16.40
N SER A 83 -3.13 -21.73 -17.42
CA SER A 83 -3.86 -22.97 -17.65
C SER A 83 -3.12 -24.14 -17.00
N PHE A 84 -2.83 -24.04 -15.70
CA PHE A 84 -2.45 -25.23 -14.93
C PHE A 84 -3.70 -26.10 -14.79
N THR A 85 -3.61 -27.34 -15.24
CA THR A 85 -4.68 -28.32 -15.05
C THR A 85 -4.75 -28.70 -13.56
N GLU A 86 -5.84 -29.31 -13.13
CA GLU A 86 -6.01 -29.62 -11.71
C GLU A 86 -4.99 -30.68 -11.24
N GLU A 87 -4.62 -31.59 -12.15
CA GLU A 87 -3.61 -32.61 -11.96
C GLU A 87 -2.23 -32.00 -11.65
N ASP A 88 -1.87 -30.91 -12.33
CA ASP A 88 -0.62 -30.17 -12.08
C ASP A 88 -0.63 -29.47 -10.71
N ARG A 89 -1.81 -29.03 -10.24
CA ARG A 89 -1.93 -28.43 -8.90
C ARG A 89 -1.78 -29.47 -7.79
N GLU A 90 -2.28 -30.68 -8.00
CA GLU A 90 -2.21 -31.75 -7.01
C GLU A 90 -0.79 -32.31 -6.87
N SER A 91 -0.09 -32.53 -7.98
CA SER A 91 1.32 -32.95 -7.96
C SER A 91 2.22 -31.89 -7.30
N ALA A 92 1.98 -30.61 -7.58
CA ALA A 92 2.65 -29.50 -6.90
C ALA A 92 2.37 -29.45 -5.39
N ARG A 93 1.12 -29.73 -4.96
CA ARG A 93 0.77 -29.86 -3.52
C ARG A 93 1.52 -31.02 -2.87
N GLN A 94 1.61 -32.18 -3.53
CA GLN A 94 2.32 -33.34 -3.00
C GLN A 94 3.82 -33.09 -2.87
N PHE A 95 4.43 -32.45 -3.88
CA PHE A 95 5.84 -32.06 -3.84
C PHE A 95 6.15 -31.16 -2.65
N ARG A 96 5.35 -30.10 -2.42
CA ARG A 96 5.54 -29.18 -1.27
C ARG A 96 5.35 -29.86 0.09
N LYS A 97 4.44 -30.82 0.20
CA LYS A 97 4.23 -31.61 1.44
C LYS A 97 5.44 -32.48 1.81
N ASN A 98 6.18 -32.95 0.80
CA ASN A 98 7.33 -33.82 0.99
C ASN A 98 8.66 -33.05 1.02
N ALA A 99 8.75 -31.89 0.36
CA ALA A 99 9.94 -31.04 0.31
C ALA A 99 10.35 -30.49 1.70
N LEU A 100 9.41 -30.34 2.63
CA LEU A 100 9.68 -29.88 4.00
C LEU A 100 10.22 -30.97 4.93
N LYS A 101 10.30 -32.23 4.47
CA LYS A 101 10.76 -33.37 5.28
C LYS A 101 12.23 -33.74 5.05
N GLY A 102 12.86 -33.18 4.02
CA GLY A 102 14.27 -33.41 3.68
C GLY A 102 15.19 -32.35 4.28
N GLN A 103 16.46 -32.72 4.48
CA GLN A 103 17.52 -31.81 4.93
C GLN A 103 18.01 -30.89 3.79
N ASP A 104 17.84 -31.34 2.53
CA ASP A 104 18.13 -30.58 1.31
C ASP A 104 16.84 -30.09 0.65
N ILE A 105 16.53 -28.82 0.87
CA ILE A 105 15.32 -28.16 0.37
C ILE A 105 15.66 -27.44 -0.94
N ASP A 106 15.16 -27.95 -2.07
CA ASP A 106 15.30 -27.26 -3.36
C ASP A 106 14.32 -26.07 -3.45
N LEU A 107 14.84 -24.89 -3.11
CA LEU A 107 14.12 -23.62 -3.18
C LEU A 107 13.62 -23.30 -4.60
N SER A 108 14.33 -23.77 -5.64
CA SER A 108 13.95 -23.52 -7.03
C SER A 108 12.70 -24.31 -7.42
N ALA A 109 12.58 -25.55 -6.95
CA ALA A 109 11.38 -26.37 -7.14
C ALA A 109 10.18 -25.85 -6.33
N ILE A 110 10.41 -25.25 -5.16
CA ILE A 110 9.37 -24.57 -4.38
C ILE A 110 8.87 -23.31 -5.10
N ALA A 111 9.76 -22.55 -5.75
CA ALA A 111 9.37 -21.38 -6.53
C ALA A 111 8.49 -21.77 -7.73
N ARG A 112 8.84 -22.87 -8.42
CA ARG A 112 8.07 -23.40 -9.57
C ARG A 112 6.67 -23.89 -9.18
N THR A 113 6.48 -24.39 -7.95
CA THR A 113 5.19 -24.90 -7.45
C THR A 113 4.37 -23.85 -6.67
N SER A 114 4.73 -22.57 -6.74
CA SER A 114 4.08 -21.48 -5.99
C SER A 114 2.61 -21.27 -6.37
N SER A 115 2.21 -21.61 -7.60
CA SER A 115 0.85 -21.49 -8.10
C SER A 115 -0.17 -22.40 -7.37
N ALA A 116 0.28 -23.46 -6.70
CA ALA A 116 -0.58 -24.42 -6.01
C ALA A 116 -1.20 -23.90 -4.70
N VAL A 117 -0.71 -22.79 -4.14
CA VAL A 117 -1.14 -22.25 -2.82
C VAL A 117 -1.69 -20.82 -2.94
N SER A 118 -1.84 -20.29 -4.16
CA SER A 118 -2.48 -18.98 -4.38
C SER A 118 -3.99 -19.09 -4.15
N THR A 119 -4.38 -19.12 -2.88
CA THR A 119 -5.75 -18.98 -2.42
C THR A 119 -5.80 -17.73 -1.57
N SER A 120 -6.65 -16.78 -1.97
CA SER A 120 -6.91 -15.58 -1.20
C SER A 120 -7.35 -15.97 0.23
N PRO A 121 -6.87 -15.28 1.27
CA PRO A 121 -7.32 -15.56 2.64
C PRO A 121 -8.85 -15.56 2.73
N PRO A 122 -9.48 -16.55 3.40
CA PRO A 122 -10.93 -16.57 3.53
C PRO A 122 -11.40 -15.32 4.28
N ASN A 123 -12.27 -14.53 3.65
CA ASN A 123 -12.93 -13.36 4.25
C ASN A 123 -13.74 -13.82 5.48
N ARG A 124 -13.17 -13.71 6.67
CA ARG A 124 -13.95 -13.76 7.92
C ARG A 124 -14.64 -12.40 8.09
N SER A 125 -15.85 -12.27 7.56
CA SER A 125 -16.73 -11.17 7.91
C SER A 125 -17.07 -11.27 9.40
N SER A 126 -16.65 -10.28 10.19
CA SER A 126 -17.15 -10.11 11.56
C SER A 126 -18.52 -9.41 11.49
N PRO A 127 -19.57 -9.91 12.16
CA PRO A 127 -20.85 -9.23 12.20
C PRO A 127 -20.75 -8.00 13.12
N VAL A 128 -20.71 -6.80 12.52
CA VAL A 128 -20.87 -5.54 13.23
C VAL A 128 -22.36 -5.36 13.55
N THR A 129 -22.73 -5.55 14.82
CA THR A 129 -24.08 -5.25 15.31
C THR A 129 -24.13 -3.76 15.69
N ILE A 130 -24.75 -2.93 14.85
CA ILE A 130 -25.02 -1.52 15.17
C ILE A 130 -26.35 -1.46 15.92
N THR A 131 -26.32 -1.36 17.25
CA THR A 131 -27.47 -0.88 18.03
C THR A 131 -27.13 0.49 18.59
N GLY A 132 -27.57 1.54 17.88
CA GLY A 132 -27.54 2.92 18.35
C GLY A 132 -28.82 3.59 17.88
N SER A 133 -29.78 3.74 18.78
CA SER A 133 -31.06 4.41 18.54
C SER A 133 -30.82 5.86 18.13
N ALA A 134 -31.16 6.20 16.89
CA ALA A 134 -31.20 7.56 16.41
C ALA A 134 -32.41 8.29 17.02
N GLU A 135 -32.19 9.00 18.13
CA GLU A 135 -33.12 10.03 18.59
C GLU A 135 -32.88 11.29 17.76
N VAL A 136 -33.67 11.44 16.70
CA VAL A 136 -33.70 12.61 15.83
C VAL A 136 -34.34 13.77 16.59
N ARG A 137 -33.53 14.62 17.22
CA ARG A 137 -33.98 15.95 17.68
C ARG A 137 -33.86 16.94 16.53
N ARG A 138 -35.00 17.17 15.86
CA ARG A 138 -35.18 18.27 14.90
C ARG A 138 -34.98 19.60 15.63
N PHE A 139 -33.87 20.29 15.38
CA PHE A 139 -33.78 21.73 15.66
C PHE A 139 -34.41 22.49 14.49
N LEU A 140 -35.59 23.02 14.77
CA LEU A 140 -36.39 23.87 13.88
C LEU A 140 -35.80 25.29 13.90
N CYS A 141 -34.90 25.62 12.98
CA CYS A 141 -34.50 27.02 12.77
C CYS A 141 -35.59 27.73 11.97
N LYS A 142 -36.45 28.46 12.68
CA LYS A 142 -37.50 29.31 12.12
C LYS A 142 -36.86 30.62 11.66
N TRP A 143 -36.74 30.77 10.34
CA TRP A 143 -36.45 32.04 9.66
C TRP A 143 -37.63 33.00 9.90
N HIS A 144 -37.40 34.18 10.45
CA HIS A 144 -38.28 35.35 10.29
C HIS A 144 -37.41 36.53 9.88
N GLY A 145 -37.64 37.01 8.67
CA GLY A 145 -37.08 38.25 8.16
C GLY A 145 -37.97 39.43 8.51
N THR A 146 -37.31 40.56 8.75
CA THR A 146 -37.62 41.92 8.28
C THR A 146 -36.34 42.71 8.39
#